data_AF-A0A9P7ZC25-F1
#
_entry.id   AF-A0A9P7ZC25-F1
#
_cell.length_a   1.000
_cell.length_b   1.000
_cell.length_c   1.000
_cell.angle_alpha   90.00
_cell.angle_beta   90.00
_cell.angle_gamma   90.00
#
_symmetry.space_group_name_H-M   'P 1'
#
loop_
_entity.id
_entity.type
_entity.pdbx_description
1 polymer ?
#
loop_
_entity_poly.entity_id
_entity_poly.type
_entity_poly.pdbx_seq_one_letter_code
_entity_poly.pdbx_strand_id
1 'polypeptide(L)'
;MSEDFNGGINAQPPRTPSPPPSTLLSQPRLYPDTVGTLIEIRAVEGKGLGVFALVDIPPMTVLLCESPLIILQDTGTRIDPLDVSVAALSPVDHASLLSLSHYSRNPNETLARSIVYSNGYSIKDDLATGLFETASRINHSCVPNTSYVWKKSIGRIVFWNRFKLLEGEEVCVDYGHKPTWLKKFYGFDCACGGCTDVGSDTRSSSSGSEDR
;
A
#
# COMPACT_ATOMS: atom_id res chain seq x y z
N MET A 1 31.41 2.77 71.07
CA MET A 1 30.95 3.62 69.94
C MET A 1 32.10 3.61 68.95
N SER A 2 32.07 3.03 67.77
CA SER A 2 31.03 2.39 66.95
C SER A 2 31.79 1.60 65.88
N GLU A 3 31.48 0.32 65.70
CA GLU A 3 31.97 -0.51 64.60
C GLU A 3 30.88 -0.58 63.53
N ASP A 4 31.14 -0.04 62.34
CA ASP A 4 30.26 -0.18 61.18
C ASP A 4 30.76 -1.32 60.28
N PHE A 5 30.01 -2.42 60.32
CA PHE A 5 30.08 -3.54 59.37
C PHE A 5 29.33 -3.16 58.09
N ASN A 6 30.02 -3.01 56.96
CA ASN A 6 29.36 -2.86 55.66
C ASN A 6 29.48 -4.16 54.85
N GLY A 7 28.45 -5.00 54.95
CA GLY A 7 28.25 -6.17 54.11
C GLY A 7 27.57 -5.79 52.79
N GLY A 8 28.33 -5.76 51.70
CA GLY A 8 27.83 -5.52 50.34
C GLY A 8 27.95 -6.77 49.48
N ILE A 9 26.83 -7.46 49.26
CA ILE A 9 26.67 -8.63 48.40
C ILE A 9 26.75 -8.16 46.94
N ASN A 10 27.79 -8.57 46.21
CA ASN A 10 28.00 -8.19 44.81
C ASN A 10 27.19 -9.12 43.89
N ALA A 11 25.93 -8.76 43.63
CA ALA A 11 25.08 -9.46 42.65
C ALA A 11 25.24 -8.80 41.28
N GLN A 12 25.98 -9.44 40.37
CA GLN A 12 26.03 -9.01 38.96
C GLN A 12 24.65 -9.20 38.31
N PRO A 13 24.17 -8.23 37.51
CA PRO A 13 22.94 -8.39 36.74
C PRO A 13 23.08 -9.54 35.72
N PRO A 14 21.99 -10.26 35.40
CA PRO A 14 22.02 -11.35 34.43
C PRO A 14 22.52 -10.81 33.09
N ARG A 15 23.49 -11.53 32.49
CA ARG A 15 24.04 -11.20 31.17
C ARG A 15 22.88 -11.17 30.17
N THR A 16 22.70 -10.04 29.50
CA THR A 16 21.82 -9.94 28.34
C THR A 16 22.26 -10.99 27.31
N PRO A 17 21.35 -11.82 26.80
CA PRO A 17 21.71 -12.79 25.77
C PRO A 17 22.25 -12.04 24.56
N SER A 18 23.37 -12.52 24.03
CA SER A 18 24.00 -11.97 22.84
C SER A 18 22.98 -11.95 21.70
N PRO A 19 22.90 -10.87 20.90
CA PRO A 19 22.02 -10.85 19.75
C PRO A 19 22.39 -12.03 18.83
N PRO A 20 21.38 -12.71 18.23
CA PRO A 20 21.67 -13.80 17.32
C PRO A 20 22.56 -13.30 16.17
N PRO A 21 23.48 -14.14 15.65
CA PRO A 21 24.37 -13.73 14.58
C PRO A 21 23.56 -13.26 13.37
N SER A 22 23.86 -12.07 12.85
CA SER A 22 23.30 -11.54 11.62
C SER A 22 23.76 -12.38 10.43
N THR A 23 23.16 -13.54 10.23
CA THR A 23 23.02 -14.10 8.89
C THR A 23 22.14 -13.12 8.13
N LEU A 24 22.71 -12.40 7.15
CA LEU A 24 22.02 -11.59 6.15
C LEU A 24 21.14 -12.50 5.27
N LEU A 25 20.19 -13.21 5.86
CA LEU A 25 19.03 -13.67 5.13
C LEU A 25 18.29 -12.39 4.75
N SER A 26 18.29 -12.08 3.45
CA SER A 26 17.40 -11.06 2.90
C SER A 26 16.01 -11.34 3.45
N GLN A 27 15.50 -10.46 4.31
CA GLN A 27 14.18 -10.68 4.88
C GLN A 27 13.18 -10.81 3.73
N PRO A 28 12.23 -11.75 3.79
CA PRO A 28 11.27 -11.91 2.71
C PRO A 28 10.46 -10.62 2.52
N ARG A 29 10.11 -10.31 1.27
CA ARG A 29 9.31 -9.12 0.93
C ARG A 29 8.00 -9.10 1.69
N LEU A 30 7.38 -10.26 1.84
CA LEU A 30 6.15 -10.49 2.59
C LEU A 30 6.44 -11.20 3.92
N TYR A 31 5.86 -10.72 5.01
CA TYR A 31 5.98 -11.40 6.31
C TYR A 31 4.85 -11.03 7.29
N PRO A 32 3.95 -11.97 7.68
CA PRO A 32 3.83 -13.32 7.11
C PRO A 32 3.44 -13.25 5.63
N ASP A 33 3.78 -14.29 4.87
CA ASP A 33 3.29 -14.44 3.51
C ASP A 33 1.87 -15.02 3.53
N THR A 34 0.92 -14.17 3.17
CA THR A 34 -0.52 -14.44 3.16
C THR A 34 -1.04 -14.67 1.75
N VAL A 35 -0.22 -14.44 0.72
CA VAL A 35 -0.61 -14.64 -0.67
C VAL A 35 -0.66 -16.14 -0.96
N GLY A 36 -1.78 -16.60 -1.52
CA GLY A 36 -2.05 -18.03 -1.74
C GLY A 36 -2.56 -18.77 -0.50
N THR A 37 -2.76 -18.09 0.64
CA THR A 37 -3.34 -18.70 1.86
C THR A 37 -4.56 -17.94 2.38
N LEU A 38 -4.47 -16.61 2.53
CA LEU A 38 -5.58 -15.75 2.93
C LEU A 38 -6.08 -14.87 1.80
N ILE A 39 -5.15 -14.37 0.99
CA ILE A 39 -5.45 -13.48 -0.13
C ILE A 39 -4.84 -14.02 -1.41
N GLU A 40 -5.34 -13.56 -2.54
CA GLU A 40 -4.78 -13.87 -3.86
C GLU A 40 -4.87 -12.67 -4.79
N ILE A 41 -4.08 -12.70 -5.87
CA ILE A 41 -4.08 -11.68 -6.92
C ILE A 41 -4.79 -12.25 -8.14
N ARG A 42 -5.82 -11.56 -8.64
CA ARG A 42 -6.58 -11.96 -9.82
C ARG A 42 -6.65 -10.85 -10.85
N ALA A 43 -6.82 -11.23 -12.12
CA ALA A 43 -7.19 -10.29 -13.17
C ALA A 43 -8.62 -9.78 -12.96
N VAL A 44 -8.83 -8.49 -13.18
CA VAL A 44 -10.10 -7.82 -13.05
C VAL A 44 -10.38 -7.07 -14.34
N GLU A 45 -11.51 -7.42 -14.98
CA GLU A 45 -11.93 -6.81 -16.23
C GLU A 45 -12.01 -5.28 -16.08
N GLY A 46 -11.32 -4.55 -16.96
CA GLY A 46 -11.27 -3.09 -16.95
C GLY A 46 -10.45 -2.44 -15.82
N LYS A 47 -9.94 -3.20 -14.83
CA LYS A 47 -9.11 -2.66 -13.73
C LYS A 47 -7.67 -3.20 -13.70
N GLY A 48 -7.35 -4.18 -14.54
CA GLY A 48 -6.03 -4.83 -14.53
C GLY A 48 -5.98 -5.95 -13.50
N LEU A 49 -5.37 -5.71 -12.34
CA LEU A 49 -5.23 -6.71 -11.27
C LEU A 49 -5.91 -6.21 -9.98
N GLY A 50 -6.33 -7.13 -9.13
CA GLY A 50 -6.92 -6.85 -7.83
C GLY A 50 -6.51 -7.90 -6.80
N VAL A 51 -6.59 -7.55 -5.52
CA VAL A 51 -6.37 -8.47 -4.40
C VAL A 51 -7.73 -8.93 -3.88
N PHE A 52 -7.88 -10.23 -3.65
CA PHE A 52 -9.14 -10.85 -3.24
C PHE A 52 -8.93 -11.75 -2.02
N ALA A 53 -9.96 -11.90 -1.19
CA ALA A 53 -9.98 -12.91 -0.15
C ALA A 53 -10.07 -14.31 -0.78
N LEU A 54 -9.15 -15.20 -0.39
CA LEU A 54 -9.11 -16.61 -0.85
C LEU A 54 -10.01 -17.51 0.00
N VAL A 55 -10.36 -17.06 1.21
CA VAL A 55 -11.21 -17.73 2.19
C VAL A 55 -12.03 -16.69 2.95
N ASP A 56 -12.98 -17.12 3.77
CA ASP A 56 -13.61 -16.24 4.77
C ASP A 56 -12.56 -15.75 5.79
N ILE A 57 -12.39 -14.42 5.91
CA ILE A 57 -11.40 -13.79 6.78
C ILE A 57 -12.10 -13.02 7.92
N PRO A 58 -11.84 -13.36 9.20
CA PRO A 58 -12.37 -12.61 10.33
C PRO A 58 -11.91 -11.14 10.33
N PRO A 59 -12.70 -10.20 10.91
CA PRO A 59 -12.29 -8.82 11.08
C PRO A 59 -10.93 -8.68 11.80
N MET A 60 -10.20 -7.61 11.50
CA MET A 60 -8.91 -7.26 12.13
C MET A 60 -7.78 -8.27 11.89
N THR A 61 -7.84 -9.01 10.79
CA THR A 61 -6.78 -9.92 10.35
C THR A 61 -5.75 -9.15 9.52
N VAL A 62 -4.46 -9.39 9.78
CA VAL A 62 -3.39 -8.85 8.93
C VAL A 62 -3.42 -9.55 7.58
N LEU A 63 -3.78 -8.81 6.54
CA LEU A 63 -3.89 -9.32 5.18
C LEU A 63 -2.56 -9.25 4.44
N LEU A 64 -1.75 -8.23 4.70
CA LEU A 64 -0.50 -7.98 3.98
C LEU A 64 0.48 -7.24 4.89
N CYS A 65 1.75 -7.63 4.86
CA CYS A 65 2.83 -6.95 5.55
C CYS A 65 4.09 -6.98 4.67
N GLU A 66 4.37 -5.85 4.01
CA GLU A 66 5.25 -5.81 2.85
C GLU A 66 6.36 -4.77 3.01
N SER A 67 7.60 -5.13 2.66
CA SER A 67 8.72 -4.19 2.51
C SER A 67 8.71 -3.51 1.13
N PRO A 68 9.10 -2.24 1.02
CA PRO A 68 9.02 -1.50 -0.24
C PRO A 68 10.01 -1.99 -1.31
N LEU A 69 9.61 -1.88 -2.58
CA LEU A 69 10.48 -1.93 -3.75
C LEU A 69 11.36 -0.67 -3.83
N ILE A 70 10.74 0.50 -3.67
CA ILE A 70 11.40 1.81 -3.74
C ILE A 70 10.86 2.68 -2.60
N ILE A 71 11.74 3.46 -1.98
CA ILE A 71 11.36 4.58 -1.12
C ILE A 71 11.87 5.85 -1.78
N LEU A 72 10.94 6.69 -2.25
CA LEU A 72 11.24 8.02 -2.76
C LEU A 72 11.06 9.02 -1.63
N GLN A 73 12.14 9.65 -1.18
CA GLN A 73 12.03 10.72 -0.17
C GLN A 73 11.49 11.99 -0.83
N ASP A 74 10.49 12.61 -0.19
CA ASP A 74 10.08 13.95 -0.58
C ASP A 74 11.02 14.95 0.10
N THR A 75 12.00 15.43 -0.66
CA THR A 75 12.97 16.43 -0.19
C THR A 75 12.50 17.86 -0.42
N GLY A 76 11.27 18.08 -0.91
CA GLY A 76 10.77 19.39 -1.33
C GLY A 76 11.55 20.02 -2.48
N THR A 77 12.46 19.27 -3.11
CA THR A 77 13.27 19.70 -4.24
C THR A 77 12.69 19.17 -5.54
N ARG A 78 12.91 19.91 -6.65
CA ARG A 78 12.41 19.54 -7.97
C ARG A 78 13.08 18.31 -8.59
N ILE A 79 14.17 17.84 -7.97
CA ILE A 79 14.95 16.68 -8.38
C ILE A 79 14.91 15.69 -7.22
N ASP A 80 14.48 14.47 -7.53
CA ASP A 80 14.42 13.33 -6.62
C ASP A 80 15.35 12.21 -7.14
N PRO A 81 15.75 11.24 -6.29
CA PRO A 81 16.68 10.18 -6.67
C PRO A 81 16.00 8.97 -7.33
N LEU A 82 14.84 9.12 -7.98
CA LEU A 82 14.09 7.99 -8.52
C LEU A 82 14.90 7.18 -9.54
N ASP A 83 15.54 7.83 -10.52
CA ASP A 83 16.29 7.12 -11.56
C ASP A 83 17.46 6.31 -10.98
N VAL A 84 18.12 6.86 -9.95
CA VAL A 84 19.19 6.16 -9.21
C VAL A 84 18.63 4.95 -8.45
N SER A 85 17.45 5.13 -7.82
CA SER A 85 16.79 4.05 -7.07
C SER A 85 16.34 2.92 -7.98
N VAL A 86 15.80 3.24 -9.17
CA VAL A 86 15.39 2.27 -10.19
C VAL A 86 16.60 1.53 -10.76
N ALA A 87 17.70 2.24 -11.05
CA ALA A 87 18.93 1.63 -11.56
C ALA A 87 19.60 0.68 -10.55
N ALA A 88 19.34 0.86 -9.26
CA ALA A 88 19.87 0.01 -8.19
C ALA A 88 19.02 -1.24 -7.91
N LEU A 89 17.86 -1.39 -8.54
CA LEU A 89 16.99 -2.56 -8.35
C LEU A 89 17.66 -3.84 -8.86
N SER A 90 17.36 -4.96 -8.19
CA SER A 90 17.69 -6.27 -8.74
C SER A 90 16.88 -6.54 -10.03
N PRO A 91 17.32 -7.46 -10.90
CA PRO A 91 16.54 -7.79 -12.11
C PRO A 91 15.11 -8.24 -11.81
N VAL A 92 14.90 -8.94 -10.69
CA VAL A 92 13.57 -9.38 -10.24
C VAL A 92 12.72 -8.17 -9.84
N ASP A 93 13.28 -7.25 -9.05
CA ASP A 93 12.54 -6.07 -8.57
C ASP A 93 12.24 -5.10 -9.70
N HIS A 94 13.17 -4.99 -10.66
CA HIS A 94 12.96 -4.22 -11.87
C HIS A 94 11.83 -4.82 -12.73
N ALA A 95 11.74 -6.15 -12.82
CA ALA A 95 10.60 -6.81 -13.48
C ALA A 95 9.29 -6.57 -12.72
N SER A 96 9.30 -6.66 -11.39
CA SER A 96 8.13 -6.33 -10.55
C SER A 96 7.67 -4.89 -10.78
N LEU A 97 8.60 -3.91 -10.79
CA LEU A 97 8.33 -2.50 -11.09
C LEU A 97 7.62 -2.35 -12.44
N LEU A 98 8.18 -2.94 -13.50
CA LEU A 98 7.61 -2.85 -14.86
C LEU A 98 6.28 -3.59 -15.01
N SER A 99 5.92 -4.46 -14.08
CA SER A 99 4.63 -5.17 -14.06
C SER A 99 3.48 -4.36 -13.41
N LEU A 100 3.79 -3.23 -12.80
CA LEU A 100 2.80 -2.36 -12.16
C LEU A 100 2.07 -1.51 -13.20
N SER A 101 0.81 -1.19 -12.89
CA SER A 101 0.01 -0.29 -13.73
C SER A 101 0.63 1.10 -13.74
N HIS A 102 0.35 1.88 -14.78
CA HIS A 102 0.73 3.29 -14.78
C HIS A 102 -0.25 4.10 -15.60
N TYR A 103 -0.45 5.34 -15.19
CA TYR A 103 -1.20 6.34 -15.92
C TYR A 103 -0.45 7.66 -15.88
N SER A 104 -0.35 8.33 -17.03
CA SER A 104 0.19 9.69 -17.09
C SER A 104 -0.54 10.52 -18.11
N ARG A 105 -0.82 11.77 -17.74
CA ARG A 105 -1.29 12.81 -18.66
C ARG A 105 -0.16 13.69 -19.18
N ASN A 106 1.04 13.55 -18.62
CA ASN A 106 2.20 14.32 -19.01
C ASN A 106 3.04 13.49 -19.99
N PRO A 107 3.12 13.88 -21.28
CA PRO A 107 3.87 13.11 -22.27
C PRO A 107 5.38 13.09 -22.00
N ASN A 108 5.89 13.97 -21.14
CA ASN A 108 7.30 14.03 -20.75
C ASN A 108 7.59 13.30 -19.43
N GLU A 109 6.60 12.62 -18.85
CA GLU A 109 6.80 11.83 -17.63
C GLU A 109 7.46 10.50 -17.96
N THR A 110 8.55 10.19 -17.26
CA THR A 110 9.23 8.89 -17.38
C THR A 110 8.31 7.76 -16.90
N LEU A 111 8.43 6.58 -17.50
CA LEU A 111 7.67 5.39 -17.10
C LEU A 111 7.75 5.13 -15.59
N ALA A 112 8.95 5.08 -15.01
CA ALA A 112 9.15 4.83 -13.58
C ALA A 112 8.39 5.83 -12.68
N ARG A 113 8.41 7.11 -13.04
CA ARG A 113 7.68 8.16 -12.30
C ARG A 113 6.17 7.99 -12.40
N SER A 114 5.64 7.69 -13.60
CA SER A 114 4.21 7.41 -13.76
C SER A 114 3.77 6.16 -12.97
N ILE A 115 4.63 5.14 -12.86
CA ILE A 115 4.40 3.97 -12.00
C ILE A 115 4.35 4.39 -10.53
N VAL A 116 5.35 5.12 -10.03
CA VAL A 116 5.38 5.58 -8.63
C VAL A 116 4.16 6.43 -8.28
N TYR A 117 3.73 7.33 -9.16
CA TYR A 117 2.56 8.18 -8.93
C TYR A 117 1.24 7.42 -8.98
N SER A 118 1.15 6.35 -9.76
CA SER A 118 -0.07 5.56 -9.89
C SER A 118 -0.24 4.53 -8.75
N ASN A 119 0.84 4.20 -8.03
CA ASN A 119 0.89 3.03 -7.14
C ASN A 119 1.48 3.29 -5.75
N GLY A 120 2.02 4.50 -5.54
CA GLY A 120 2.76 4.87 -4.35
C GLY A 120 1.87 5.15 -3.15
N TYR A 121 2.34 4.76 -1.97
CA TYR A 121 1.72 5.06 -0.70
C TYR A 121 2.54 6.11 0.05
N SER A 122 1.89 7.11 0.63
CA SER A 122 2.56 8.01 1.57
C SER A 122 3.04 7.23 2.79
N ILE A 123 4.31 7.39 3.14
CA ILE A 123 4.97 6.74 4.26
C ILE A 123 5.82 7.75 5.04
N LYS A 124 6.28 7.35 6.24
CA LYS A 124 7.13 8.18 7.11
C LYS A 124 6.53 9.56 7.41
N ASP A 125 5.29 9.59 7.88
CA ASP A 125 4.58 10.84 8.21
C ASP A 125 4.48 11.79 7.00
N ASP A 126 4.15 11.21 5.84
CA ASP A 126 4.01 11.89 4.54
C ASP A 126 5.28 12.55 4.00
N LEU A 127 6.45 12.18 4.52
CA LEU A 127 7.76 12.67 4.06
C LEU A 127 8.38 11.82 2.95
N ALA A 128 7.72 10.74 2.54
CA ALA A 128 8.20 9.85 1.49
C ALA A 128 7.07 9.08 0.82
N THR A 129 7.31 8.63 -0.41
CA THR A 129 6.45 7.70 -1.14
C THR A 129 7.09 6.32 -1.16
N GLY A 130 6.38 5.32 -0.68
CA GLY A 130 6.76 3.91 -0.78
C GLY A 130 6.06 3.25 -1.97
N LEU A 131 6.83 2.57 -2.83
CA LEU A 131 6.31 1.70 -3.87
C LEU A 131 6.46 0.25 -3.43
N PHE A 132 5.44 -0.57 -3.67
CA PHE A 132 5.35 -1.95 -3.21
C PHE A 132 4.91 -2.84 -4.37
N GLU A 133 5.07 -4.16 -4.26
CA GLU A 133 4.66 -5.06 -5.35
C GLU A 133 3.21 -5.48 -5.19
N THR A 134 2.87 -6.05 -4.03
CA THR A 134 1.54 -6.61 -3.78
C THR A 134 0.55 -5.52 -3.38
N ALA A 135 0.95 -4.60 -2.49
CA ALA A 135 0.09 -3.52 -2.05
C ALA A 135 -0.35 -2.61 -3.21
N SER A 136 0.46 -2.47 -4.26
CA SER A 136 0.12 -1.71 -5.46
C SER A 136 -0.95 -2.36 -6.34
N ARG A 137 -1.39 -3.59 -6.02
CA ARG A 137 -2.51 -4.27 -6.70
C ARG A 137 -3.83 -4.15 -5.92
N ILE A 138 -3.85 -3.49 -4.77
CA ILE A 138 -5.06 -3.27 -3.98
C ILE A 138 -5.83 -2.10 -4.58
N ASN A 139 -7.05 -2.35 -5.05
CA ASN A 139 -7.85 -1.36 -5.78
C ASN A 139 -8.55 -0.35 -4.85
N HIS A 140 -9.07 0.70 -5.50
CA HIS A 140 -9.85 1.74 -4.84
C HIS A 140 -11.31 1.30 -4.54
N SER A 141 -11.81 1.70 -3.37
CA SER A 141 -13.24 1.85 -3.07
C SER A 141 -13.45 3.07 -2.17
N CYS A 142 -14.50 3.86 -2.44
CA CYS A 142 -14.93 4.97 -1.56
C CYS A 142 -15.49 4.47 -0.22
N VAL A 143 -15.87 3.19 -0.14
CA VAL A 143 -16.29 2.49 1.07
C VAL A 143 -15.39 1.27 1.29
N PRO A 144 -14.10 1.47 1.62
CA PRO A 144 -13.16 0.37 1.64
C PRO A 144 -13.47 -0.61 2.78
N ASN A 145 -12.96 -1.82 2.65
CA ASN A 145 -13.02 -2.84 3.70
C ASN A 145 -11.68 -3.00 4.44
N THR A 146 -10.63 -2.33 3.96
CA THR A 146 -9.25 -2.49 4.45
C THR A 146 -8.64 -1.16 4.87
N SER A 147 -7.83 -1.20 5.92
CA SER A 147 -6.98 -0.09 6.40
C SER A 147 -5.51 -0.48 6.27
N TYR A 148 -4.63 0.52 6.25
CA TYR A 148 -3.19 0.30 6.26
C TYR A 148 -2.44 1.31 7.12
N VAL A 149 -1.20 0.97 7.47
CA VAL A 149 -0.26 1.86 8.14
C VAL A 149 1.17 1.52 7.76
N TRP A 150 2.01 2.54 7.60
CA TRP A 150 3.45 2.36 7.55
C TRP A 150 4.02 2.17 8.96
N LYS A 151 4.60 1.00 9.24
CA LYS A 151 5.29 0.74 10.52
C LYS A 151 6.79 0.98 10.38
N LYS A 152 7.23 2.19 10.73
CA LYS A 152 8.65 2.60 10.70
C LYS A 152 9.57 1.66 11.47
N SER A 153 9.11 1.09 12.60
CA SER A 153 9.91 0.19 13.44
C SER A 153 10.32 -1.11 12.75
N ILE A 154 9.55 -1.56 11.76
CA ILE A 154 9.84 -2.79 10.98
C ILE A 154 10.07 -2.51 9.50
N GLY A 155 9.99 -1.25 9.07
CA GLY A 155 10.19 -0.84 7.67
C GLY A 155 9.20 -1.46 6.68
N ARG A 156 7.93 -1.64 7.10
CA ARG A 156 6.90 -2.32 6.29
C ARG A 156 5.57 -1.58 6.32
N ILE A 157 4.84 -1.66 5.21
CA ILE A 157 3.43 -1.31 5.17
C ILE A 157 2.61 -2.51 5.63
N VAL A 158 1.60 -2.28 6.46
CA VAL A 158 0.75 -3.34 7.03
C VAL A 158 -0.70 -3.02 6.71
N PHE A 159 -1.40 -3.97 6.09
CA PHE A 159 -2.83 -3.89 5.78
C PHE A 159 -3.63 -4.87 6.64
N TRP A 160 -4.81 -4.45 7.07
CA TRP A 160 -5.76 -5.31 7.79
C TRP A 160 -7.20 -5.00 7.39
N ASN A 161 -8.05 -6.02 7.35
CA ASN A 161 -9.47 -5.84 7.11
C ASN A 161 -10.17 -5.25 8.34
N ARG A 162 -11.08 -4.31 8.14
CA ARG A 162 -11.92 -3.72 9.20
C ARG A 162 -13.18 -4.53 9.48
N PHE A 163 -13.67 -5.24 8.48
CA PHE A 163 -14.88 -6.06 8.53
C PHE A 163 -14.56 -7.49 8.09
N LYS A 164 -15.47 -8.43 8.36
CA LYS A 164 -15.33 -9.79 7.83
C LYS A 164 -15.26 -9.71 6.31
N LEU A 165 -14.29 -10.38 5.70
CA LEU A 165 -14.26 -10.60 4.26
C LEU A 165 -14.78 -12.00 3.99
N LEU A 166 -15.69 -12.14 3.03
CA LEU A 166 -16.10 -13.43 2.50
C LEU A 166 -15.14 -13.87 1.40
N GLU A 167 -15.01 -15.17 1.21
CA GLU A 167 -14.28 -15.72 0.06
C GLU A 167 -14.72 -15.04 -1.25
N GLY A 168 -13.75 -14.59 -2.03
CA GLY A 168 -13.96 -13.92 -3.31
C GLY A 168 -14.25 -12.43 -3.23
N GLU A 169 -14.36 -11.82 -2.04
CA GLU A 169 -14.47 -10.36 -1.93
C GLU A 169 -13.16 -9.65 -2.26
N GLU A 170 -13.27 -8.53 -2.99
CA GLU A 170 -12.11 -7.69 -3.35
C GLU A 170 -11.64 -6.90 -2.12
N VAL A 171 -10.33 -6.94 -1.83
CA VAL A 171 -9.66 -6.13 -0.83
C VAL A 171 -9.43 -4.74 -1.42
N CYS A 172 -10.01 -3.72 -0.80
CA CYS A 172 -9.96 -2.34 -1.30
C CYS A 172 -9.56 -1.33 -0.24
N VAL A 173 -8.87 -0.27 -0.66
CA VAL A 173 -8.53 0.92 0.14
C VAL A 173 -9.12 2.19 -0.48
N ASP A 174 -9.16 3.28 0.28
CA ASP A 174 -9.48 4.60 -0.28
C ASP A 174 -8.19 5.26 -0.76
N TYR A 175 -8.23 5.81 -1.98
CA TYR A 175 -7.09 6.54 -2.57
C TYR A 175 -7.11 8.03 -2.15
N GLY A 176 -8.10 8.47 -1.35
CA GLY A 176 -8.17 9.81 -0.79
C GLY A 176 -8.66 10.87 -1.78
N HIS A 177 -9.33 10.46 -2.86
CA HIS A 177 -9.71 11.34 -3.96
C HIS A 177 -11.18 11.23 -4.33
N LYS A 178 -11.79 12.38 -4.63
CA LYS A 178 -13.10 12.42 -5.29
C LYS A 178 -13.02 11.80 -6.69
N PRO A 179 -14.13 11.30 -7.26
CA PRO A 179 -14.17 10.69 -8.60
C PRO A 179 -13.47 11.47 -9.71
N THR A 180 -13.63 12.80 -9.73
CA THR A 180 -12.98 13.67 -10.72
C THR A 180 -11.45 13.64 -10.63
N TRP A 181 -10.92 13.53 -9.41
CA TRP A 181 -9.49 13.40 -9.16
C TRP A 181 -8.99 11.98 -9.43
N LEU A 182 -9.81 10.94 -9.19
CA LEU A 182 -9.48 9.57 -9.58
C LEU A 182 -9.27 9.47 -11.10
N LYS A 183 -10.19 10.03 -11.90
CA LYS A 183 -10.04 10.08 -13.36
C LYS A 183 -8.80 10.85 -13.78
N LYS A 184 -8.51 11.97 -13.10
CA LYS A 184 -7.39 12.85 -13.43
C LYS A 184 -6.03 12.23 -13.11
N PHE A 185 -5.89 11.50 -12.01
CA PHE A 185 -4.61 10.98 -11.51
C PHE A 185 -4.39 9.50 -11.84
N TYR A 186 -5.45 8.71 -11.98
CA TYR A 186 -5.37 7.26 -12.21
C TYR A 186 -6.06 6.80 -13.49
N GLY A 187 -6.75 7.70 -14.21
CA GLY A 187 -7.31 7.41 -15.53
C GLY A 187 -8.61 6.59 -15.55
N PHE A 188 -9.15 6.19 -14.40
CA PHE A 188 -10.38 5.38 -14.31
C PHE A 188 -11.57 6.15 -13.73
N ASP A 189 -12.78 5.67 -14.06
CA ASP A 189 -14.03 6.17 -13.48
C ASP A 189 -14.45 5.26 -12.31
N CYS A 190 -14.70 5.85 -11.13
CA CYS A 190 -15.08 5.13 -9.91
C CYS A 190 -16.42 4.42 -10.10
N ALA A 191 -16.41 3.09 -10.00
CA ALA A 191 -17.62 2.25 -10.10
C ALA A 191 -17.94 1.50 -8.79
N CYS A 192 -17.41 1.95 -7.64
CA CYS A 192 -17.55 1.22 -6.36
C CYS A 192 -18.94 1.34 -5.71
N GLY A 193 -19.85 2.15 -6.26
CA GLY A 193 -21.20 2.38 -5.72
C GLY A 193 -21.27 3.29 -4.48
N GLY A 194 -20.14 3.58 -3.82
CA GLY A 194 -20.06 4.48 -2.67
C GLY A 194 -19.54 5.89 -2.96
N CYS A 195 -19.32 6.25 -4.23
CA CYS A 195 -18.74 7.54 -4.59
C CYS A 195 -19.78 8.68 -4.37
N THR A 196 -19.47 9.71 -3.59
CA THR A 196 -20.43 10.76 -3.19
C THR A 196 -20.42 12.05 -4.02
N ASP A 197 -19.80 12.07 -5.20
CA ASP A 197 -19.91 13.21 -6.14
C ASP A 197 -20.74 12.79 -7.37
N VAL A 198 -22.05 12.98 -7.28
CA VAL A 198 -22.97 12.98 -8.43
C VAL A 198 -22.75 14.30 -9.19
N GLY A 199 -21.77 14.31 -10.10
CA GLY A 199 -21.69 15.34 -11.13
C GLY A 199 -22.86 15.18 -12.07
N SER A 200 -23.78 16.13 -12.05
CA SER A 200 -25.00 16.21 -12.87
C SER A 200 -24.78 15.82 -14.34
N ASP A 201 -25.41 14.72 -14.75
CA ASP A 201 -25.76 14.48 -16.16
C ASP A 201 -27.18 13.89 -16.26
N THR A 202 -28.14 14.56 -15.60
CA THR A 202 -29.55 14.43 -15.98
C THR A 202 -29.80 15.29 -17.22
N ARG A 203 -29.29 14.87 -18.38
CA ARG A 203 -29.95 15.22 -19.64
C ARG A 203 -31.17 14.31 -19.75
N SER A 204 -32.23 14.71 -19.08
CA SER A 204 -33.58 14.22 -19.35
C SER A 204 -33.94 14.64 -20.77
N SER A 205 -33.67 13.75 -21.73
CA SER A 205 -34.29 13.77 -23.04
C SER A 205 -35.75 13.36 -22.88
N SER A 206 -36.61 14.30 -22.49
CA SER A 206 -38.06 14.16 -22.66
C SER A 206 -38.50 15.18 -23.70
N SER A 207 -38.35 14.81 -24.97
CA SER A 207 -39.19 15.34 -26.04
C SER A 207 -40.61 14.82 -25.82
N GLY A 208 -41.48 15.65 -25.26
CA GLY A 208 -42.90 15.40 -25.11
C GLY A 208 -43.69 16.51 -25.80
N SER A 209 -44.38 16.12 -26.86
CA SER A 209 -45.34 16.86 -27.70
C SER A 209 -46.24 17.86 -26.96
N GLU A 210 -46.32 19.08 -27.50
CA GLU A 210 -47.44 19.99 -27.28
C GLU A 210 -48.65 19.52 -28.11
N ASP A 211 -49.72 19.12 -27.43
CA ASP A 211 -51.07 19.01 -27.98
C ASP A 211 -52.01 19.76 -27.03
N ARG A 212 -52.39 20.99 -27.41
CA ARG A 212 -53.74 21.59 -27.32
C ARG A 212 -53.73 23.10 -27.52
#